data_AF-A0A838WKV4-F1
#
_entry.id   AF-A0A838WKV4-F1
#
_cell.length_a   1.000
_cell.length_b   1.000
_cell.length_c   1.000
_cell.angle_alpha   90.00
_cell.angle_beta   90.00
_cell.angle_gamma   90.00
#
_symmetry.space_group_name_H-M   'P 1'
#
loop_
_entity.id
_entity.type
_entity.pdbx_description
1 polymer ?
#
loop_
_entity_poly.entity_id
_entity_poly.type
_entity_poly.pdbx_seq_one_letter_code
_entity_poly.pdbx_strand_id
1 'polypeptide(L)'
;MLNNYAPRNVEVAGPAIDISTVCKGGGIGVDTGTSLTTPLVAGALMVLRGKYPSESNSQIRERLRSTAISMGDSQKSGAGRIDLLGAVNPPRVHIEGETYARSPGLYRYEAFPSGGNGSYTYQGAVRYPEIGSGWGNLGASKTQDLNSAEGGGNIELRVTVTSAGATAQSTLYITNSTGCGTEIIC
;
A
#
# COMPACT_ATOMS: atom_id res chain seq x y z
N MET A 1 -8.01 29.86 19.28
CA MET A 1 -7.46 28.50 19.48
C MET A 1 -8.58 27.52 19.20
N LEU A 2 -8.54 26.78 18.09
CA LEU A 2 -9.56 25.78 17.75
C LEU A 2 -8.87 24.45 17.46
N ASN A 3 -8.65 23.65 18.50
CA ASN A 3 -8.43 22.23 18.32
C ASN A 3 -9.00 21.49 19.54
N ASN A 4 -10.15 20.84 19.35
CA ASN A 4 -10.81 20.05 20.37
C ASN A 4 -10.11 18.68 20.45
N TYR A 5 -8.92 18.66 21.06
CA TYR A 5 -8.17 17.43 21.32
C TYR A 5 -8.80 16.68 22.49
N ALA A 6 -9.76 15.81 22.19
CA ALA A 6 -10.07 14.67 23.03
C ALA A 6 -9.39 13.43 22.42
N PRO A 7 -8.56 12.68 23.16
CA PRO A 7 -7.59 11.69 22.63
C PRO A 7 -8.20 10.43 21.98
N ARG A 8 -9.48 10.44 21.56
CA ARG A 8 -10.19 9.30 20.95
C ARG A 8 -11.19 9.62 19.82
N ASN A 9 -11.35 10.88 19.40
CA ASN A 9 -12.47 11.28 18.51
C ASN A 9 -12.08 11.68 17.08
N VAL A 10 -10.80 11.71 16.74
CA VAL A 10 -10.34 12.08 15.38
C VAL A 10 -10.14 10.81 14.56
N GLU A 11 -10.85 10.69 13.44
CA GLU A 11 -10.71 9.56 12.54
C GLU A 11 -9.68 9.82 11.43
N VAL A 12 -9.77 10.98 10.79
CA VAL A 12 -8.84 11.44 9.74
C VAL A 12 -8.62 12.94 9.89
N ALA A 13 -7.45 13.40 9.46
CA ALA A 13 -7.11 14.80 9.30
C ALA A 13 -7.20 15.22 7.84
N GLY A 14 -7.40 16.51 7.59
CA GLY A 14 -7.32 17.08 6.25
C GLY A 14 -6.81 18.51 6.31
N PRO A 15 -6.65 19.17 5.15
CA PRO A 15 -6.18 20.54 5.10
C PRO A 15 -7.20 21.48 5.78
N ALA A 16 -6.69 22.41 6.57
CA ALA A 16 -7.50 23.26 7.45
C ALA A 16 -6.90 24.66 7.67
N ILE A 17 -5.78 24.99 7.03
CA ILE A 17 -5.07 26.27 7.19
C ILE A 17 -5.02 26.95 5.83
N ASP A 18 -5.27 28.26 5.82
CA ASP A 18 -5.25 29.12 4.63
C ASP A 18 -6.07 28.57 3.45
N ILE A 19 -7.28 28.09 3.74
CA ILE A 19 -8.19 27.54 2.74
C ILE A 19 -8.97 28.69 2.10
N SER A 20 -8.81 28.85 0.79
CA SER A 20 -9.63 29.77 0.01
C SER A 20 -11.06 29.23 -0.10
N THR A 21 -12.04 30.01 0.33
CA THR A 21 -13.46 29.66 0.35
C THR A 21 -14.33 30.82 -0.12
N VAL A 22 -15.55 30.52 -0.55
CA VAL A 22 -16.52 31.53 -0.99
C VAL A 22 -17.19 32.17 0.22
N CYS A 23 -17.14 33.50 0.30
CA CYS A 23 -17.78 34.24 1.39
C CYS A 23 -19.27 34.51 1.10
N LYS A 24 -20.06 34.64 2.17
CA LYS A 24 -21.46 35.06 2.06
C LYS A 24 -21.50 36.48 1.48
N GLY A 25 -22.18 36.65 0.34
CA GLY A 25 -22.19 37.90 -0.42
C GLY A 25 -21.27 37.91 -1.66
N GLY A 26 -20.58 36.80 -1.93
CA GLY A 26 -19.66 36.66 -3.06
C GLY A 26 -18.20 36.92 -2.66
N GLY A 27 -17.28 36.72 -3.60
CA GLY A 27 -15.83 36.85 -3.38
C GLY A 27 -15.17 35.61 -2.78
N ILE A 28 -13.84 35.65 -2.74
CA ILE A 28 -12.99 34.61 -2.14
C ILE A 28 -12.36 35.19 -0.87
N GLY A 29 -12.55 34.49 0.25
CA GLY A 29 -11.85 34.74 1.50
C GLY A 29 -10.93 33.57 1.84
N VAL A 30 -9.96 33.82 2.71
CA VAL A 30 -9.06 32.79 3.25
C VAL A 30 -9.42 32.58 4.71
N ASP A 31 -9.67 31.34 5.10
CA ASP A 31 -10.04 31.00 6.48
C ASP A 31 -9.33 29.71 6.93
N THR A 32 -9.24 29.53 8.25
CA THR A 32 -8.52 28.44 8.91
C THR A 32 -9.43 27.77 9.95
N GLY A 33 -9.69 26.48 9.78
CA GLY A 33 -10.48 25.69 10.72
C GLY A 33 -10.90 24.33 10.17
N THR A 34 -11.20 23.41 11.09
CA THR A 34 -11.69 22.06 10.75
C THR A 34 -13.05 22.07 10.06
N SER A 35 -13.84 23.14 10.23
CA SER A 35 -15.10 23.36 9.51
C SER A 35 -14.94 23.34 8.00
N LEU A 36 -13.77 23.72 7.47
CA LEU A 36 -13.46 23.66 6.03
C LEU A 36 -12.95 22.28 5.61
N THR A 37 -12.41 21.50 6.55
CA THR A 37 -12.02 20.11 6.31
C THR A 37 -13.23 19.18 6.16
N THR A 38 -14.31 19.40 6.92
CA THR A 38 -15.53 18.58 6.83
C THR A 38 -16.11 18.47 5.40
N PRO A 39 -16.38 19.56 4.66
CA PRO A 39 -16.86 19.47 3.28
C PRO A 39 -15.82 18.90 2.31
N LEU A 40 -14.51 19.10 2.55
CA LEU A 40 -13.46 18.48 1.74
C LEU A 40 -13.46 16.95 1.87
N VAL A 41 -13.57 16.44 3.10
CA VAL A 41 -13.69 15.00 3.37
C VAL A 41 -15.00 14.45 2.77
N ALA A 42 -16.11 15.17 2.89
CA ALA A 42 -17.37 14.78 2.26
C ALA A 42 -17.25 14.68 0.72
N GLY A 43 -16.58 15.64 0.09
CA GLY A 43 -16.27 15.61 -1.34
C GLY A 43 -15.41 14.41 -1.74
N ALA A 44 -14.35 14.11 -0.98
CA ALA A 44 -13.51 12.94 -1.19
C ALA A 44 -14.33 11.63 -1.12
N LEU A 45 -15.21 11.50 -0.12
CA LEU A 45 -16.10 10.34 0.00
C LEU A 45 -17.08 10.22 -1.17
N MET A 46 -17.58 11.33 -1.72
CA MET A 46 -18.42 11.31 -2.93
C MET A 46 -17.66 10.83 -4.16
N VAL A 47 -16.40 11.23 -4.34
CA VAL A 47 -15.55 10.73 -5.43
C VAL A 47 -15.35 9.22 -5.29
N LEU A 48 -15.08 8.73 -4.08
CA LEU A 48 -14.94 7.29 -3.81
C LEU A 48 -16.25 6.52 -4.06
N ARG A 49 -17.40 7.10 -3.68
CA ARG A 49 -18.73 6.56 -4.01
C ARG A 49 -18.96 6.39 -5.50
N GLY A 50 -18.55 7.36 -6.30
CA GLY A 50 -18.64 7.29 -7.76
C GLY A 50 -17.69 6.25 -8.36
N LYS A 51 -16.47 6.12 -7.82
CA LYS A 51 -15.47 5.15 -8.30
C LYS A 51 -15.79 3.70 -7.91
N TYR A 52 -16.35 3.51 -6.71
CA TYR A 52 -16.62 2.20 -6.11
C TYR A 52 -18.11 2.08 -5.70
N PRO A 53 -19.05 2.07 -6.66
CA PRO A 53 -20.48 2.10 -6.36
C PRO A 53 -20.99 0.85 -5.63
N SER A 54 -20.28 -0.29 -5.74
CA SER A 54 -20.60 -1.54 -5.06
C SER A 54 -20.14 -1.60 -3.60
N GLU A 55 -19.31 -0.66 -3.14
CA GLU A 55 -18.80 -0.65 -1.76
C GLU A 55 -19.81 -0.04 -0.78
N SER A 56 -19.94 -0.64 0.40
CA SER A 56 -20.78 -0.13 1.48
C SER A 56 -20.18 1.14 2.12
N ASN A 57 -20.98 1.86 2.92
CA ASN A 57 -20.52 3.09 3.60
C ASN A 57 -19.32 2.84 4.51
N SER A 58 -19.28 1.68 5.16
CA SER A 58 -18.13 1.28 5.98
C SER A 58 -16.89 0.97 5.14
N GLN A 59 -17.05 0.31 3.99
CA GLN A 59 -15.92 0.02 3.09
C GLN A 59 -15.29 1.29 2.52
N ILE A 60 -16.09 2.27 2.12
CA ILE A 60 -15.56 3.55 1.61
C ILE A 60 -14.90 4.38 2.71
N ARG A 61 -15.47 4.37 3.93
CA ARG A 61 -14.85 4.99 5.10
C ARG A 61 -13.49 4.37 5.41
N GLU A 62 -13.42 3.04 5.42
CA GLU A 62 -12.17 2.31 5.68
C GLU A 62 -11.16 2.49 4.56
N ARG A 63 -11.59 2.57 3.30
CA ARG A 63 -10.72 2.88 2.17
C ARG A 63 -10.04 4.22 2.34
N LEU A 64 -10.79 5.28 2.69
CA LEU A 64 -10.21 6.61 2.91
C LEU A 64 -9.29 6.63 4.14
N ARG A 65 -9.64 5.88 5.18
CA ARG A 65 -8.88 5.79 6.44
C ARG A 65 -7.57 5.02 6.28
N SER A 66 -7.60 3.87 5.60
CA SER A 66 -6.43 3.00 5.40
C SER A 66 -5.38 3.59 4.46
N THR A 67 -5.78 4.52 3.59
CA THR A 67 -4.85 5.25 2.71
C THR A 67 -4.42 6.61 3.28
N ALA A 68 -4.87 6.99 4.48
CA ALA A 68 -4.46 8.23 5.09
C ALA A 68 -2.96 8.24 5.39
N ILE A 69 -2.30 9.36 5.10
CA ILE A 69 -0.86 9.54 5.32
C ILE A 69 -0.65 9.85 6.80
N SER A 70 -0.06 8.91 7.54
CA SER A 70 0.26 9.09 8.96
C SER A 70 1.10 10.34 9.20
N MET A 71 0.69 11.15 10.18
CA MET A 71 1.38 12.39 10.57
C MET A 71 2.16 12.23 11.89
N GLY A 72 2.39 10.99 12.33
CA GLY A 72 3.12 10.65 13.55
C GLY A 72 2.25 10.65 14.81
N ASP A 73 1.56 11.75 15.11
CA ASP A 73 0.72 11.88 16.30
C ASP A 73 -0.73 11.43 16.04
N SER A 74 -0.99 10.13 16.20
CA SER A 74 -2.32 9.54 15.96
C SER A 74 -3.42 10.08 16.87
N GLN A 75 -3.08 10.61 18.04
CA GLN A 75 -4.06 11.29 18.90
C GLN A 75 -4.54 12.60 18.29
N LYS A 76 -3.73 13.19 17.41
CA LYS A 76 -4.04 14.46 16.75
C LYS A 76 -4.60 14.33 15.34
N SER A 77 -4.19 13.29 14.62
CA SER A 77 -4.55 13.11 13.22
C SER A 77 -5.42 11.88 12.94
N GLY A 78 -5.75 11.07 13.95
CA GLY A 78 -6.39 9.78 13.74
C GLY A 78 -5.50 8.88 12.87
N ALA A 79 -6.07 8.38 11.77
CA ALA A 79 -5.34 7.61 10.77
C ALA A 79 -4.30 8.44 9.99
N GLY A 80 -4.41 9.78 9.99
CA GLY A 80 -3.51 10.67 9.28
C GLY A 80 -4.24 11.62 8.33
N ARG A 81 -3.49 12.31 7.48
CA ARG A 81 -4.03 13.21 6.47
C ARG A 81 -4.68 12.43 5.33
N ILE A 82 -5.88 12.82 4.91
CA ILE A 82 -6.57 12.19 3.78
C ILE A 82 -5.69 12.18 2.52
N ASP A 83 -5.70 11.05 1.82
CA ASP A 83 -5.10 10.88 0.50
C ASP A 83 -6.16 10.32 -0.46
N LEU A 84 -6.78 11.22 -1.21
CA LEU A 84 -7.81 10.85 -2.19
C LEU A 84 -7.21 10.06 -3.36
N LEU A 85 -5.98 10.36 -3.77
CA LEU A 85 -5.35 9.67 -4.90
C LEU A 85 -5.06 8.21 -4.55
N GLY A 86 -4.45 7.98 -3.38
CA GLY A 86 -4.25 6.64 -2.84
C GLY A 86 -5.56 5.89 -2.60
N ALA A 87 -6.62 6.57 -2.16
CA ALA A 87 -7.93 5.95 -1.96
C ALA A 87 -8.62 5.54 -3.28
N VAL A 88 -8.57 6.41 -4.30
CA VAL A 88 -9.17 6.19 -5.62
C VAL A 88 -8.39 5.13 -6.41
N ASN A 89 -7.08 5.15 -6.31
CA ASN A 89 -6.19 4.25 -7.03
C ASN A 89 -5.17 3.66 -6.04
N PRO A 90 -5.53 2.63 -5.27
CA PRO A 90 -4.62 2.05 -4.28
C PRO A 90 -3.40 1.43 -4.95
N PRO A 91 -2.25 1.36 -4.26
CA PRO A 91 -1.08 0.67 -4.80
C PRO A 91 -1.43 -0.80 -5.07
N ARG A 92 -0.82 -1.33 -6.12
CA ARG A 92 -0.86 -2.73 -6.52
C ARG A 92 0.53 -3.13 -6.94
N VAL A 93 0.83 -4.42 -6.88
CA VAL A 93 2.09 -4.96 -7.36
C VAL A 93 1.85 -6.35 -7.91
N HIS A 94 2.52 -6.69 -9.01
CA HIS A 94 2.77 -8.07 -9.40
C HIS A 94 4.28 -8.28 -9.52
N ILE A 95 4.69 -9.54 -9.47
CA ILE A 95 6.09 -9.96 -9.56
C ILE A 95 6.22 -10.75 -10.86
N GLU A 96 7.27 -10.47 -11.63
CA GLU A 96 7.64 -11.27 -12.79
C GLU A 96 9.01 -11.93 -12.56
N GLY A 97 9.17 -13.14 -13.10
CA GLY A 97 10.38 -13.94 -13.00
C GLY A 97 10.07 -15.41 -13.27
N GLU A 98 11.11 -16.26 -13.28
CA GLU A 98 10.94 -17.69 -13.53
C GLU A 98 10.25 -18.40 -12.36
N THR A 99 9.16 -19.11 -12.62
CA THR A 99 8.43 -19.87 -11.59
C THR A 99 8.91 -21.31 -11.44
N TYR A 100 9.87 -21.74 -12.26
CA TYR A 100 10.44 -23.09 -12.26
C TYR A 100 11.95 -23.01 -12.30
N ALA A 101 12.59 -23.21 -11.14
CA ALA A 101 14.04 -23.32 -11.06
C ALA A 101 14.46 -24.74 -11.49
N ARG A 102 15.04 -24.85 -12.69
CA ARG A 102 15.50 -26.13 -13.28
C ARG A 102 16.98 -26.40 -13.04
N SER A 103 17.78 -25.34 -12.92
CA SER A 103 19.21 -25.42 -12.64
C SER A 103 19.56 -24.64 -11.37
N PRO A 104 20.55 -25.09 -10.59
CA PRO A 104 21.02 -24.31 -9.46
C PRO A 104 21.55 -22.95 -9.92
N GLY A 105 21.31 -21.90 -9.14
CA GLY A 105 21.85 -20.58 -9.46
C GLY A 105 21.00 -19.42 -8.98
N LEU A 106 21.41 -18.22 -9.41
CA LEU A 106 20.77 -16.97 -9.06
C LEU A 106 19.64 -16.65 -10.04
N TYR A 107 18.43 -16.58 -9.53
CA TYR A 107 17.22 -16.19 -10.26
C TYR A 107 16.84 -14.77 -9.87
N ARG A 108 16.37 -14.01 -10.86
CA ARG A 108 16.00 -12.61 -10.70
C ARG A 108 14.51 -12.41 -10.87
N TYR A 109 13.93 -11.65 -9.95
CA TYR A 109 12.51 -11.31 -9.93
C TYR A 109 12.34 -9.81 -9.84
N GLU A 110 11.42 -9.26 -10.62
CA GLU A 110 11.18 -7.83 -10.65
C GLU A 110 9.75 -7.50 -10.23
N ALA A 111 9.62 -6.48 -9.38
CA ALA A 111 8.34 -5.98 -8.93
C ALA A 111 7.82 -4.87 -9.87
N PHE A 112 6.58 -5.00 -10.29
CA PHE A 112 5.87 -4.06 -11.15
C PHE A 112 4.74 -3.40 -10.37
N PRO A 113 5.02 -2.31 -9.65
CA PRO A 113 3.99 -1.58 -8.93
C PRO A 113 3.15 -0.71 -9.87
N SER A 114 1.90 -0.48 -9.48
CA SER A 114 0.99 0.48 -10.13
C SER A 114 0.08 1.14 -9.10
N GLY A 115 -0.49 2.29 -9.44
CA GLY A 115 -1.37 3.04 -8.53
C GLY A 115 -0.64 3.65 -7.34
N GLY A 116 -1.36 4.00 -6.28
CA GLY A 116 -0.82 4.75 -5.15
C GLY A 116 -0.57 6.24 -5.47
N ASN A 117 0.15 6.88 -4.56
CA ASN A 117 0.47 8.30 -4.61
C ASN A 117 1.98 8.51 -4.47
N GLY A 118 2.61 8.88 -5.59
CA GLY A 118 4.04 9.16 -5.65
C GLY A 118 4.93 7.93 -5.74
N SER A 119 6.16 8.03 -5.21
CA SER A 119 7.19 7.00 -5.32
C SER A 119 6.84 5.73 -4.55
N TYR A 120 7.45 4.62 -4.99
CA TYR A 120 7.33 3.32 -4.35
C TYR A 120 8.57 2.99 -3.51
N THR A 121 8.36 2.40 -2.35
CA THR A 121 9.40 1.66 -1.62
C THR A 121 9.07 0.17 -1.67
N TYR A 122 10.11 -0.67 -1.64
CA TYR A 122 9.98 -2.12 -1.75
C TYR A 122 10.44 -2.78 -0.47
N GLN A 123 9.88 -3.95 -0.18
CA GLN A 123 10.39 -4.88 0.83
C GLN A 123 10.16 -6.30 0.30
N GLY A 124 11.25 -6.94 -0.13
CA GLY A 124 11.28 -8.34 -0.49
C GLY A 124 11.40 -9.23 0.73
N ALA A 125 10.70 -10.36 0.70
CA ALA A 125 10.77 -11.41 1.68
C ALA A 125 10.70 -12.78 1.00
N VAL A 126 11.38 -13.77 1.56
CA VAL A 126 11.42 -15.15 1.07
C VAL A 126 10.95 -16.12 2.13
N ARG A 127 10.28 -17.19 1.73
CA ARG A 127 9.93 -18.31 2.59
C ARG A 127 10.22 -19.63 1.88
N TYR A 128 10.67 -20.62 2.65
CA TYR A 128 10.90 -21.99 2.21
C TYR A 128 9.87 -22.90 2.92
N PRO A 129 8.73 -23.21 2.28
CA PRO A 129 7.60 -23.87 2.92
C PRO A 129 7.94 -25.21 3.57
N GLU A 130 8.93 -25.94 3.05
CA GLU A 130 9.38 -27.25 3.54
C GLU A 130 10.28 -27.15 4.77
N ILE A 131 10.87 -25.98 5.04
CA ILE A 131 11.78 -25.77 6.18
C ILE A 131 11.02 -25.11 7.33
N GLY A 132 10.13 -24.15 7.05
CA GLY A 132 9.36 -23.49 8.09
C GLY A 132 8.42 -22.40 7.58
N SER A 133 7.62 -21.85 8.50
CA SER A 133 6.59 -20.86 8.18
C SER A 133 7.10 -19.40 8.17
N GLY A 134 8.34 -19.16 8.61
CA GLY A 134 8.93 -17.84 8.75
C GLY A 134 9.34 -17.18 7.42
N TRP A 135 9.23 -15.86 7.36
CA TRP A 135 9.70 -15.05 6.23
C TRP A 135 11.08 -14.46 6.54
N GLY A 136 12.06 -14.72 5.69
CA GLY A 136 13.35 -14.05 5.69
C GLY A 136 13.31 -12.75 4.87
N ASN A 137 14.08 -11.74 5.28
CA ASN A 137 14.15 -10.46 4.55
C ASN A 137 15.14 -10.53 3.39
N LEU A 138 14.73 -10.07 2.19
CA LEU A 138 15.59 -9.96 1.00
C LEU A 138 16.08 -8.53 0.75
N GLY A 139 15.40 -7.53 1.32
CA GLY A 139 15.80 -6.12 1.25
C GLY A 139 14.83 -5.24 0.47
N ALA A 140 15.23 -3.99 0.21
CA ALA A 140 14.35 -2.92 -0.25
C ALA A 140 14.44 -2.57 -1.76
N SER A 141 15.02 -3.47 -2.55
CA SER A 141 15.21 -3.28 -3.98
C SER A 141 13.93 -3.58 -4.79
N LYS A 142 13.76 -2.91 -5.95
CA LYS A 142 12.71 -3.28 -6.91
C LYS A 142 12.91 -4.70 -7.45
N THR A 143 14.17 -5.03 -7.69
CA THR A 143 14.63 -6.34 -8.16
C THR A 143 15.09 -7.17 -6.97
N GLN A 144 14.61 -8.41 -6.90
CA GLN A 144 14.93 -9.37 -5.86
C GLN A 144 15.69 -10.52 -6.50
N ASP A 145 16.90 -10.76 -6.02
CA ASP A 145 17.73 -11.88 -6.48
C ASP A 145 17.64 -13.01 -5.45
N LEU A 146 17.34 -14.22 -5.91
CA LEU A 146 17.16 -15.41 -5.08
C LEU A 146 18.02 -16.56 -5.59
N ASN A 147 18.69 -17.25 -4.67
CA ASN A 147 19.47 -18.43 -5.01
C ASN A 147 18.61 -19.69 -4.87
N SER A 148 18.54 -20.50 -5.92
CA SER A 148 17.96 -21.84 -5.86
C SER A 148 19.09 -22.86 -5.83
N ALA A 149 19.17 -23.64 -4.76
CA ALA A 149 20.16 -24.70 -4.59
C ALA A 149 19.54 -26.08 -4.89
N GLU A 150 20.38 -27.03 -5.33
CA GLU A 150 19.99 -28.44 -5.50
C GLU A 150 19.34 -28.97 -4.23
N GLY A 151 18.16 -29.57 -4.36
CA GLY A 151 17.40 -30.09 -3.22
C GLY A 151 16.86 -29.04 -2.25
N GLY A 152 16.90 -27.75 -2.59
CA GLY A 152 16.57 -26.62 -1.71
C GLY A 152 15.07 -26.41 -1.39
N GLY A 153 14.18 -27.28 -1.85
CA GLY A 153 12.72 -27.13 -1.66
C GLY A 153 12.13 -25.94 -2.42
N ASN A 154 10.80 -25.85 -2.43
CA ASN A 154 10.12 -24.77 -3.13
C ASN A 154 10.32 -23.43 -2.44
N ILE A 155 10.12 -22.35 -3.17
CA ILE A 155 10.39 -21.00 -2.68
C ILE A 155 9.14 -20.15 -2.86
N GLU A 156 8.79 -19.39 -1.84
CA GLU A 156 7.82 -18.32 -1.95
C GLU A 156 8.50 -16.97 -1.84
N LEU A 157 8.35 -16.15 -2.88
CA LEU A 157 8.83 -14.78 -2.90
C LEU A 157 7.66 -13.84 -2.65
N ARG A 158 7.73 -13.02 -1.61
CA ARG A 158 6.78 -11.92 -1.38
C ARG A 158 7.46 -10.59 -1.60
N VAL A 159 6.81 -9.72 -2.35
CA VAL A 159 7.21 -8.31 -2.45
C VAL A 159 6.09 -7.45 -1.90
N THR A 160 6.44 -6.61 -0.93
CA THR A 160 5.59 -5.53 -0.42
C THR A 160 6.02 -4.23 -1.06
N VAL A 161 5.06 -3.48 -1.60
CA VAL A 161 5.26 -2.13 -2.11
C VAL A 161 4.50 -1.16 -1.21
N THR A 162 5.14 -0.05 -0.84
CA THR A 162 4.51 1.05 -0.11
C THR A 162 4.52 2.32 -0.96
N SER A 163 3.38 3.03 -1.01
CA SER A 163 3.23 4.33 -1.67
C SER A 163 2.43 5.26 -0.76
N ALA A 164 3.02 6.39 -0.37
CA ALA A 164 2.44 7.34 0.59
C ALA A 164 1.87 6.72 1.89
N GLY A 165 2.41 5.58 2.34
CA GLY A 165 1.95 4.87 3.53
C GLY A 165 0.92 3.77 3.28
N ALA A 166 0.28 3.73 2.11
CA ALA A 166 -0.54 2.59 1.69
C ALA A 166 0.35 1.45 1.16
N THR A 167 0.01 0.20 1.50
CA THR A 167 0.80 -0.97 1.11
C THR A 167 0.04 -1.91 0.18
N ALA A 168 0.78 -2.60 -0.68
CA ALA A 168 0.30 -3.69 -1.51
C ALA A 168 1.31 -4.83 -1.51
N GLN A 169 0.84 -6.06 -1.63
CA GLN A 169 1.70 -7.25 -1.61
C GLN A 169 1.35 -8.19 -2.75
N SER A 170 2.36 -8.85 -3.29
CA SER A 170 2.24 -9.99 -4.19
C SER A 170 3.13 -11.12 -3.68
N THR A 171 2.69 -12.35 -3.81
CA THR A 171 3.49 -13.55 -3.50
C THR A 171 3.57 -14.42 -4.75
N LEU A 172 4.78 -14.78 -5.15
CA LEU A 172 5.08 -15.69 -6.26
C LEU A 172 5.55 -17.03 -5.68
N TYR A 173 4.97 -18.11 -6.18
CA TYR A 173 5.41 -19.47 -5.86
C TYR A 173 6.39 -19.95 -6.94
N ILE A 174 7.53 -20.46 -6.52
CA ILE A 174 8.60 -20.94 -7.38
C ILE A 174 8.82 -22.41 -7.06
N THR A 175 8.57 -23.26 -8.06
CA THR A 175 8.87 -24.68 -7.96
C THR A 175 10.36 -24.89 -8.15
N ASN A 176 11.00 -25.50 -7.16
CA ASN A 176 12.40 -25.86 -7.23
C ASN A 176 12.54 -27.32 -7.66
N SER A 177 12.94 -27.51 -8.92
CA SER A 177 13.23 -28.82 -9.51
C SER A 177 14.73 -29.06 -9.66
N THR A 178 15.57 -28.22 -9.06
CA THR A 178 17.03 -28.33 -9.18
C THR A 178 17.50 -29.62 -8.49
N GLY A 179 18.07 -30.54 -9.28
CA GLY A 179 18.47 -31.87 -8.82
C GLY A 179 17.61 -33.02 -9.39
N CYS A 180 16.45 -32.73 -9.98
CA CYS A 180 15.89 -33.64 -10.99
C CYS A 180 16.79 -33.44 -12.24
N GLY A 181 17.39 -34.51 -12.77
CA GLY A 181 18.13 -34.43 -14.04
C GLY A 181 17.25 -33.86 -15.16
N THR A 182 17.76 -33.73 -16.37
CA THR A 182 17.04 -33.15 -17.53
C THR A 182 15.73 -33.85 -17.95
N GLU A 183 15.18 -34.77 -17.15
CA GLU A 183 13.92 -35.45 -17.38
C GLU A 183 12.79 -34.85 -16.53
N ILE A 184 11.78 -34.35 -17.23
CA ILE A 184 10.58 -33.68 -16.73
C ILE A 184 9.62 -34.72 -16.14
N ILE A 185 9.99 -35.42 -15.05
CA ILE A 185 9.00 -36.13 -14.22
C ILE A 185 9.46 -36.10 -12.75
N CYS A 186 9.05 -35.02 -12.09
CA CYS A 186 8.92 -34.84 -10.64
C CYS A 186 7.61 -34.02 -10.50
#